data_AF-A0A0S4JIV6-F1
#
_entry.id   AF-A0A0S4JIV6-F1
#
_cell.length_a   1.000
_cell.length_b   1.000
_cell.length_c   1.000
_cell.angle_alpha   90.00
_cell.angle_beta   90.00
_cell.angle_gamma   90.00
#
_symmetry.space_group_name_H-M   'P 1'
#
loop_
_entity.id
_entity.type
_entity.pdbx_description
1 polymer ?
#
loop_
_entity_poly.entity_id
_entity_poly.type
_entity_poly.pdbx_seq_one_letter_code
_entity_poly.pdbx_strand_id
1 'polypeptide(L)'
;MSAYVTHASSVEWLSQAFCSVIMDTDRCMRGSMFATGNVRDALIVLANHAVSIHSVAWLATVVCKVVIAVPSSTTLPSLFCTVTFRDALIGMCTYARSPESAEHLLRAMCLLSHGNNPTVKVCFGTTLVRDALVAMSPFATTSASVMWMAMIISNVMTGANTSVRACFGTPLVKDALVAMQRYATTVAAVEAVSRTVSLLGVNA
;
A
#
# COMPACT_ATOMS: atom_id res chain seq x y z
N MET A 1 18.52 -15.10 15.97
CA MET A 1 18.73 -14.52 14.62
C MET A 1 18.27 -13.04 14.58
N SER A 2 18.66 -12.21 15.57
CA SER A 2 18.00 -10.90 15.82
C SER A 2 18.94 -9.68 15.91
N ALA A 3 20.25 -9.83 15.71
CA ALA A 3 21.21 -8.73 15.88
C ALA A 3 21.57 -7.99 14.58
N TYR A 4 21.21 -8.52 13.40
CA TYR A 4 21.62 -7.97 12.11
C TYR A 4 20.59 -7.07 11.41
N VAL A 5 19.35 -6.98 11.93
CA VAL A 5 18.25 -6.17 11.34
C VAL A 5 18.14 -4.80 12.03
N THR A 6 19.27 -4.14 12.30
CA THR A 6 19.27 -2.77 12.86
C THR A 6 19.69 -1.72 11.83
N HIS A 7 20.23 -2.14 10.69
CA HIS A 7 20.68 -1.24 9.63
C HIS A 7 19.69 -1.25 8.47
N ALA A 8 19.34 -0.09 7.92
CA ALA A 8 18.44 0.03 6.77
C ALA A 8 18.92 -0.82 5.57
N SER A 9 20.24 -0.93 5.41
CA SER A 9 20.86 -1.80 4.40
C SER A 9 20.50 -3.29 4.59
N SER A 10 20.37 -3.76 5.82
CA SER A 10 19.95 -5.14 6.09
C SER A 10 18.53 -5.40 5.61
N VAL A 11 17.63 -4.42 5.77
CA VAL A 11 16.25 -4.52 5.25
C VAL A 11 16.27 -4.58 3.72
N GLU A 12 17.14 -3.82 3.06
CA GLU A 12 17.30 -3.85 1.60
C GLU A 12 17.79 -5.22 1.13
N TRP A 13 18.88 -5.74 1.69
CA TRP A 13 19.43 -7.06 1.33
C TRP A 13 18.44 -8.20 1.58
N LEU A 14 17.76 -8.19 2.73
CA LEU A 14 16.74 -9.18 3.03
C LEU A 14 15.56 -9.06 2.06
N SER A 15 15.10 -7.84 1.76
CA SER A 15 13.99 -7.63 0.83
C SER A 15 14.33 -8.09 -0.59
N GLN A 16 15.57 -7.87 -1.04
CA GLN A 16 16.07 -8.39 -2.31
C GLN A 16 16.11 -9.93 -2.32
N ALA A 17 16.65 -10.55 -1.27
CA ALA A 17 16.68 -12.00 -1.15
C ALA A 17 15.26 -12.59 -1.17
N PHE A 18 14.31 -12.00 -0.44
CA PHE A 18 12.90 -12.38 -0.48
C PHE A 18 12.32 -12.25 -1.90
N CYS A 19 12.59 -11.14 -2.59
CA CYS A 19 12.14 -10.94 -3.97
C CYS A 19 12.66 -12.05 -4.90
N SER A 20 13.94 -12.40 -4.81
CA SER A 20 14.53 -13.47 -5.63
C SER A 20 13.87 -14.82 -5.33
N VAL A 21 13.74 -15.19 -4.05
CA VAL A 21 13.10 -16.46 -3.65
C VAL A 21 11.65 -16.52 -4.15
N ILE A 22 10.86 -15.43 -4.02
CA ILE A 22 9.48 -15.40 -4.53
C ILE A 22 9.46 -15.58 -6.06
N MET A 23 10.42 -15.01 -6.78
CA MET A 23 10.48 -15.09 -8.24
C MET A 23 10.93 -16.46 -8.74
N ASP A 24 11.82 -17.13 -8.03
CA ASP A 24 12.34 -18.46 -8.37
C ASP A 24 11.39 -19.59 -7.93
N THR A 25 10.53 -19.33 -6.94
CA THR A 25 9.54 -20.33 -6.49
C THR A 25 8.49 -20.59 -7.58
N ASP A 26 8.17 -21.86 -7.82
CA ASP A 26 7.09 -22.26 -8.73
C ASP A 26 5.77 -21.58 -8.38
N ARG A 27 5.08 -21.05 -9.40
CA ARG A 27 3.83 -20.29 -9.23
C ARG A 27 2.79 -21.03 -8.37
N CYS A 28 2.72 -22.35 -8.49
CA CYS A 28 1.79 -23.20 -7.74
C CYS A 28 2.12 -23.29 -6.24
N MET A 29 3.39 -23.13 -5.85
CA MET A 29 3.83 -23.22 -4.45
C MET A 29 3.88 -21.86 -3.73
N ARG A 30 3.89 -20.74 -4.46
CA ARG A 30 4.02 -19.41 -3.85
C ARG A 30 2.92 -19.12 -2.83
N GLY A 31 1.68 -19.50 -3.14
CA GLY A 31 0.54 -19.27 -2.26
C GLY A 31 0.71 -19.95 -0.90
N SER A 32 1.06 -21.24 -0.86
CA SER A 32 1.20 -21.99 0.40
C SER A 32 2.45 -21.60 1.18
N MET A 33 3.53 -21.21 0.50
CA MET A 33 4.79 -20.83 1.16
C MET A 33 4.73 -19.42 1.76
N PHE A 34 4.11 -18.46 1.06
CA PHE A 34 4.13 -17.05 1.48
C PHE A 34 2.86 -16.60 2.21
N ALA A 35 1.75 -17.35 2.14
CA ALA A 35 0.53 -17.05 2.91
C ALA A 35 0.61 -17.56 4.36
N THR A 36 1.67 -17.22 5.09
CA THR A 36 1.87 -17.66 6.48
C THR A 36 1.98 -16.48 7.45
N GLY A 37 1.55 -16.70 8.70
CA GLY A 37 1.70 -15.72 9.78
C GLY A 37 3.16 -15.32 9.99
N ASN A 38 4.08 -16.26 9.84
CA ASN A 38 5.52 -16.00 9.96
C ASN A 38 6.04 -15.02 8.90
N VAL A 39 5.58 -15.13 7.65
CA VAL A 39 5.97 -14.19 6.59
C VAL A 39 5.41 -12.80 6.89
N ARG A 40 4.14 -12.71 7.31
CA ARG A 40 3.56 -11.45 7.75
C ARG A 40 4.37 -10.83 8.91
N ASP A 41 4.66 -11.59 9.95
CA ASP A 41 5.34 -11.08 11.15
C ASP A 41 6.78 -10.65 10.82
N ALA A 42 7.47 -11.38 9.95
CA ALA A 42 8.77 -10.96 9.42
C ALA A 42 8.68 -9.64 8.64
N LEU A 43 7.66 -9.47 7.79
CA LEU A 43 7.44 -8.22 7.06
C LEU A 43 7.12 -7.04 8.01
N ILE A 44 6.39 -7.27 9.10
CA ILE A 44 6.15 -6.24 10.13
C ILE A 44 7.46 -5.80 10.76
N VAL A 45 8.31 -6.76 11.15
CA VAL A 45 9.63 -6.45 11.73
C VAL A 45 10.48 -5.66 10.74
N LEU A 46 10.55 -6.10 9.48
CA LEU A 46 11.28 -5.38 8.44
C LEU A 46 10.74 -3.97 8.20
N ALA A 47 9.41 -3.79 8.21
CA ALA A 47 8.76 -2.49 8.01
C ALA A 47 9.10 -1.50 9.13
N ASN A 48 9.17 -1.97 10.37
CA ASN A 48 9.57 -1.14 11.51
C ASN A 48 11.04 -0.69 11.45
N HIS A 49 11.88 -1.37 10.67
CA HIS A 49 13.29 -1.02 10.45
C HIS A 49 13.55 -0.37 9.08
N ALA A 50 12.52 -0.22 8.24
CA ALA A 50 12.62 0.38 6.91
C ALA A 50 12.65 1.92 6.99
N VAL A 51 13.78 2.47 7.43
CA VAL A 51 13.97 3.91 7.66
C VAL A 51 14.65 4.65 6.49
N SER A 52 15.09 3.93 5.45
CA SER A 52 15.65 4.53 4.22
C SER A 52 14.65 4.48 3.07
N ILE A 53 14.73 5.43 2.15
CA ILE A 53 13.91 5.46 0.91
C ILE A 53 14.02 4.13 0.14
N HIS A 54 15.23 3.58 0.01
CA HIS A 54 15.49 2.33 -0.71
C HIS A 54 14.94 1.12 0.03
N SER A 55 15.10 1.05 1.36
CA SER A 55 14.51 -0.03 2.17
C SER A 55 12.99 -0.07 2.05
N VAL A 56 12.34 1.10 2.04
CA VAL A 56 10.89 1.21 1.82
C VAL A 56 10.49 0.70 0.44
N ALA A 57 11.19 1.12 -0.62
CA ALA A 57 10.87 0.71 -1.99
C ALA A 57 11.03 -0.83 -2.18
N TRP A 58 12.12 -1.40 -1.67
CA TRP A 58 12.38 -2.83 -1.75
C TRP A 58 11.37 -3.63 -0.93
N LEU A 59 11.10 -3.22 0.30
CA LEU A 59 10.14 -3.92 1.15
C LEU A 59 8.71 -3.83 0.59
N ALA A 60 8.29 -2.66 0.09
CA ALA A 60 7.00 -2.52 -0.58
C ALA A 60 6.90 -3.42 -1.83
N THR A 61 8.01 -3.62 -2.55
CA THR A 61 8.09 -4.56 -3.66
C THR A 61 7.90 -6.01 -3.19
N VAL A 62 8.52 -6.40 -2.07
CA VAL A 62 8.27 -7.72 -1.46
C VAL A 62 6.80 -7.88 -1.13
N VAL A 63 6.18 -6.90 -0.47
CA VAL A 63 4.75 -6.94 -0.13
C VAL A 63 3.90 -7.11 -1.39
N CYS A 64 4.17 -6.35 -2.46
CA CYS A 64 3.47 -6.52 -3.74
C CYS A 64 3.59 -7.94 -4.28
N LYS A 65 4.80 -8.50 -4.30
CA LYS A 65 5.06 -9.86 -4.82
C LYS A 65 4.39 -10.93 -3.97
N VAL A 66 4.44 -10.80 -2.65
CA VAL A 66 3.76 -11.71 -1.72
C VAL A 66 2.25 -11.65 -1.94
N VAL A 67 1.66 -10.46 -2.01
CA VAL A 67 0.22 -10.29 -2.25
C VAL A 67 -0.21 -10.91 -3.57
N ILE A 68 0.54 -10.69 -4.65
CA ILE A 68 0.26 -11.28 -5.98
C ILE A 68 0.41 -12.81 -5.95
N ALA A 69 1.33 -13.32 -5.13
CA ALA A 69 1.57 -14.75 -4.97
C ALA A 69 0.46 -15.48 -4.21
N VAL A 70 -0.37 -14.80 -3.42
CA VAL A 70 -1.47 -15.42 -2.66
C VAL A 70 -2.73 -15.52 -3.54
N PRO A 71 -3.13 -16.73 -3.98
CA PRO A 71 -4.20 -16.90 -4.98
C PRO A 71 -5.62 -16.70 -4.43
N SER A 72 -5.80 -16.51 -3.12
CA SER A 72 -7.12 -16.52 -2.48
C SER A 72 -7.46 -15.18 -1.85
N SER A 73 -8.54 -14.56 -2.34
CA SER A 73 -9.11 -13.31 -1.80
C SER A 73 -9.62 -13.44 -0.36
N THR A 74 -9.75 -14.66 0.16
CA THR A 74 -10.18 -14.95 1.54
C THR A 74 -9.02 -14.99 2.53
N THR A 75 -7.85 -15.48 2.12
CA THR A 75 -6.67 -15.62 3.00
C THR A 75 -5.91 -14.31 3.18
N LEU A 76 -5.91 -13.46 2.15
CA LEU A 76 -5.18 -12.20 2.19
C LEU A 76 -5.73 -11.25 3.28
N PRO A 77 -7.06 -11.01 3.40
CA PRO A 77 -7.59 -10.15 4.45
C PRO A 77 -7.30 -10.66 5.86
N SER A 78 -7.47 -11.96 6.12
CA SER A 78 -7.22 -12.53 7.45
C SER A 78 -5.74 -12.46 7.83
N LEU A 79 -4.84 -12.54 6.85
CA LEU A 79 -3.41 -12.49 7.09
C LEU A 79 -2.91 -11.04 7.20
N PHE A 80 -3.14 -10.21 6.19
CA PHE A 80 -2.49 -8.89 6.07
C PHE A 80 -3.35 -7.71 6.52
N CYS A 81 -4.68 -7.83 6.65
CA CYS A 81 -5.52 -6.72 7.14
C CYS A 81 -5.56 -6.69 8.67
N THR A 82 -4.41 -6.79 9.30
CA THR A 82 -4.23 -6.61 10.74
C THR A 82 -3.86 -5.16 11.04
N VAL A 83 -4.25 -4.69 12.24
CA VAL A 83 -3.89 -3.35 12.73
C VAL A 83 -2.37 -3.16 12.73
N THR A 84 -1.62 -4.16 13.19
CA THR A 84 -0.16 -4.12 13.27
C THR A 84 0.51 -4.02 11.90
N PHE A 85 0.06 -4.78 10.91
CA PHE A 85 0.61 -4.72 9.55
C PHE A 85 0.29 -3.38 8.88
N ARG A 86 -0.94 -2.89 9.02
CA ARG A 86 -1.33 -1.57 8.53
C ARG A 86 -0.49 -0.46 9.17
N ASP A 87 -0.34 -0.48 10.49
CA ASP A 87 0.39 0.57 11.21
C ASP A 87 1.89 0.56 10.84
N ALA A 88 2.47 -0.62 10.57
CA ALA A 88 3.82 -0.73 10.04
C ALA A 88 3.95 -0.11 8.63
N LEU A 89 2.98 -0.33 7.74
CA LEU A 89 2.95 0.34 6.42
C LEU A 89 2.82 1.86 6.55
N ILE A 90 1.98 2.34 7.49
CA ILE A 90 1.85 3.77 7.79
C ILE A 90 3.18 4.34 8.28
N GLY A 91 3.92 3.60 9.12
CA GLY A 91 5.28 3.96 9.53
C GLY A 91 6.21 4.16 8.33
N MET A 92 6.17 3.24 7.36
CA MET A 92 6.96 3.34 6.12
C MET A 92 6.61 4.58 5.27
N CYS A 93 5.35 5.03 5.29
CA CYS A 93 4.93 6.23 4.55
C CYS A 93 5.73 7.48 4.96
N THR A 94 6.21 7.55 6.20
CA THR A 94 7.00 8.69 6.70
C THR A 94 8.38 8.81 6.03
N TYR A 95 8.92 7.69 5.53
CA TYR A 95 10.23 7.56 4.88
C TYR A 95 10.14 7.46 3.35
N ALA A 96 8.93 7.31 2.78
CA ALA A 96 8.68 7.26 1.33
C ALA A 96 8.82 8.64 0.65
N ARG A 97 10.02 9.21 0.68
CA ARG A 97 10.31 10.59 0.24
C ARG A 97 10.83 10.70 -1.19
N SER A 98 10.84 9.60 -1.95
CA SER A 98 11.11 9.62 -3.39
C SER A 98 9.89 9.16 -4.19
N PRO A 99 9.75 9.59 -5.46
CA PRO A 99 8.64 9.17 -6.30
C PRO A 99 8.57 7.65 -6.49
N GLU A 100 9.72 7.00 -6.65
CA GLU A 100 9.80 5.54 -6.74
C GLU A 100 9.32 4.86 -5.45
N SER A 101 9.85 5.26 -4.28
CA SER A 101 9.44 4.68 -3.00
C SER A 101 7.95 4.88 -2.71
N ALA A 102 7.42 6.06 -3.07
CA ALA A 102 6.01 6.36 -2.94
C ALA A 102 5.17 5.46 -3.87
N GLU A 103 5.57 5.30 -5.12
CA GLU A 103 4.89 4.43 -6.08
C GLU A 103 4.79 2.98 -5.58
N HIS A 104 5.92 2.41 -5.15
CA HIS A 104 5.96 1.02 -4.67
C HIS A 104 5.09 0.82 -3.44
N LEU A 105 5.12 1.76 -2.48
CA LEU A 105 4.32 1.68 -1.27
C LEU A 105 2.82 1.87 -1.55
N LEU A 106 2.45 2.84 -2.40
CA LEU A 106 1.07 3.05 -2.84
C LEU A 106 0.53 1.84 -3.58
N ARG A 107 1.35 1.22 -4.44
CA ARG A 107 0.99 -0.01 -5.14
C ARG A 107 0.74 -1.15 -4.15
N ALA A 108 1.61 -1.33 -3.15
CA ALA A 108 1.45 -2.36 -2.13
C ALA A 108 0.15 -2.17 -1.35
N MET A 109 -0.11 -0.96 -0.86
CA MET A 109 -1.34 -0.65 -0.13
C MET A 109 -2.59 -0.76 -1.03
N CYS A 110 -2.50 -0.37 -2.31
CA CYS A 110 -3.58 -0.55 -3.28
C CYS A 110 -3.93 -2.03 -3.46
N LEU A 111 -2.94 -2.90 -3.64
CA LEU A 111 -3.16 -4.34 -3.78
C LEU A 111 -3.81 -4.95 -2.53
N LEU A 112 -3.39 -4.52 -1.34
CA LEU A 112 -3.98 -4.97 -0.08
C LEU A 112 -5.42 -4.47 0.12
N SER A 113 -5.72 -3.28 -0.37
CA SER A 113 -7.07 -2.67 -0.29
C SER A 113 -8.07 -3.21 -1.32
N HIS A 114 -7.60 -4.05 -2.25
CA HIS A 114 -8.38 -4.52 -3.39
C HIS A 114 -9.51 -5.48 -2.97
N GLY A 115 -10.57 -5.53 -3.78
CA GLY A 115 -11.76 -6.34 -3.53
C GLY A 115 -12.79 -5.66 -2.61
N ASN A 116 -13.91 -6.32 -2.35
CA ASN A 116 -15.03 -5.75 -1.57
C ASN A 116 -15.15 -6.37 -0.17
N ASN A 117 -14.04 -6.78 0.43
CA ASN A 117 -14.07 -7.41 1.74
C ASN A 117 -14.26 -6.35 2.85
N PRO A 118 -15.27 -6.47 3.74
CA PRO A 118 -15.55 -5.48 4.78
C PRO A 118 -14.38 -5.27 5.73
N THR A 119 -13.65 -6.33 6.09
CA THR A 119 -12.48 -6.27 6.97
C THR A 119 -11.37 -5.40 6.37
N VAL A 120 -11.16 -5.51 5.06
CA VAL A 120 -10.21 -4.66 4.33
C VAL A 120 -10.65 -3.20 4.40
N LYS A 121 -11.94 -2.91 4.15
CA LYS A 121 -12.47 -1.54 4.19
C LYS A 121 -12.37 -0.92 5.57
N VAL A 122 -12.66 -1.68 6.63
CA VAL A 122 -12.52 -1.20 8.01
C VAL A 122 -11.05 -1.00 8.38
N CYS A 123 -10.17 -1.92 7.98
CA CYS A 123 -8.75 -1.85 8.30
C CYS A 123 -8.09 -0.63 7.66
N PHE A 124 -8.30 -0.42 6.35
CA PHE A 124 -7.71 0.70 5.60
C PHE A 124 -8.54 1.99 5.64
N GLY A 125 -9.81 1.93 6.06
CA GLY A 125 -10.74 3.05 6.14
C GLY A 125 -10.56 3.95 7.36
N THR A 126 -9.33 4.12 7.82
CA THR A 126 -9.00 4.89 9.03
C THR A 126 -8.43 6.27 8.69
N THR A 127 -8.54 7.20 9.64
CA THR A 127 -7.93 8.53 9.53
C THR A 127 -6.42 8.45 9.39
N LEU A 128 -5.76 7.49 10.07
CA LEU A 128 -4.31 7.30 9.96
C LEU A 128 -3.87 6.93 8.54
N VAL A 129 -4.60 6.05 7.86
CA VAL A 129 -4.31 5.71 6.46
C VAL A 129 -4.56 6.91 5.55
N ARG A 130 -5.67 7.63 5.74
CA ARG A 130 -5.94 8.87 5.00
C ARG A 130 -4.82 9.88 5.16
N ASP A 131 -4.40 10.16 6.40
CA ASP A 131 -3.40 11.17 6.72
C ASP A 131 -2.03 10.77 6.15
N ALA A 132 -1.68 9.48 6.20
CA ALA A 132 -0.49 8.95 5.55
C ALA A 132 -0.52 9.13 4.01
N LEU A 133 -1.66 8.85 3.36
CA LEU A 133 -1.80 9.07 1.92
C LEU A 133 -1.68 10.54 1.55
N VAL A 134 -2.32 11.43 2.32
CA VAL A 134 -2.19 12.89 2.14
C VAL A 134 -0.73 13.33 2.33
N ALA A 135 -0.05 12.85 3.36
CA ALA A 135 1.36 13.16 3.61
C ALA A 135 2.31 12.65 2.50
N MET A 136 1.95 11.57 1.80
CA MET A 136 2.69 11.04 0.66
C MET A 136 2.42 11.78 -0.65
N SER A 137 1.28 12.46 -0.78
CA SER A 137 0.88 13.15 -2.03
C SER A 137 1.94 14.09 -2.64
N PRO A 138 2.78 14.82 -1.88
CA PRO A 138 3.83 15.66 -2.48
C PRO A 138 4.93 14.86 -3.20
N PHE A 139 5.10 13.58 -2.86
CA PHE A 139 6.12 12.70 -3.46
C PHE A 139 5.56 11.86 -4.61
N ALA A 140 4.24 11.79 -4.76
CA ALA A 140 3.57 11.07 -5.84
C ALA A 140 3.60 11.87 -7.16
N THR A 141 4.80 12.09 -7.70
CA THR A 141 5.05 12.92 -8.89
C THR A 141 5.16 12.13 -10.20
N THR A 142 4.95 10.81 -10.16
CA THR A 142 4.83 9.96 -11.36
C THR A 142 3.36 9.67 -11.68
N SER A 143 3.04 9.48 -12.96
CA SER A 143 1.68 9.11 -13.38
C SER A 143 1.21 7.80 -12.75
N ALA A 144 2.12 6.85 -12.56
CA ALA A 144 1.85 5.60 -11.86
C ALA A 144 1.57 5.83 -10.35
N SER A 145 2.32 6.70 -9.67
CA SER A 145 2.03 7.05 -8.27
C SER A 145 0.64 7.67 -8.11
N VAL A 146 0.29 8.61 -9.00
CA VAL A 146 -1.04 9.25 -8.99
C VAL A 146 -2.15 8.22 -9.22
N MET A 147 -1.94 7.32 -10.19
CA MET A 147 -2.87 6.21 -10.45
C MET A 147 -3.06 5.33 -9.20
N TRP A 148 -1.97 4.88 -8.56
CA TRP A 148 -2.07 4.03 -7.37
C TRP A 148 -2.70 4.75 -6.17
N MET A 149 -2.39 6.03 -5.97
CA MET A 149 -3.02 6.84 -4.91
C MET A 149 -4.53 6.99 -5.12
N ALA A 150 -4.96 7.29 -6.34
CA ALA A 150 -6.37 7.35 -6.68
C ALA A 150 -7.06 5.99 -6.51
N MET A 151 -6.39 4.91 -6.96
CA MET A 151 -6.94 3.55 -6.84
C MET A 151 -7.09 3.09 -5.38
N ILE A 152 -6.15 3.36 -4.48
CA ILE A 152 -6.33 2.99 -3.07
C ILE A 152 -7.50 3.75 -2.43
N ILE A 153 -7.62 5.06 -2.69
CA ILE A 153 -8.74 5.86 -2.17
C ILE A 153 -10.07 5.33 -2.71
N SER A 154 -10.16 5.09 -4.02
CA SER A 154 -11.32 4.47 -4.66
C SER A 154 -11.65 3.10 -4.07
N ASN A 155 -10.65 2.23 -3.89
CA ASN A 155 -10.83 0.91 -3.31
C ASN A 155 -11.39 1.04 -1.90
N VAL A 156 -10.78 1.83 -1.02
CA VAL A 156 -11.21 1.97 0.37
C VAL A 156 -12.63 2.53 0.48
N MET A 157 -13.07 3.40 -0.43
CA MET A 157 -14.42 3.97 -0.41
C MET A 157 -15.49 3.09 -1.08
N THR A 158 -15.11 2.30 -2.08
CA THR A 158 -16.06 1.46 -2.83
C THR A 158 -16.60 0.35 -1.93
N GLY A 159 -17.93 0.29 -1.79
CA GLY A 159 -18.61 -0.66 -0.90
C GLY A 159 -18.42 -0.37 0.59
N ALA A 160 -17.80 0.75 0.96
CA ALA A 160 -17.56 1.12 2.34
C ALA A 160 -18.78 1.77 2.99
N ASN A 161 -18.85 1.69 4.32
CA ASN A 161 -19.89 2.32 5.11
C ASN A 161 -19.75 3.87 5.13
N THR A 162 -20.75 4.53 5.70
CA THR A 162 -20.81 5.99 5.79
C THR A 162 -19.64 6.60 6.56
N SER A 163 -19.15 5.94 7.62
CA SER A 163 -18.02 6.46 8.39
C SER A 163 -16.70 6.46 7.61
N VAL A 164 -16.42 5.41 6.83
CA VAL A 164 -15.22 5.36 5.97
C VAL A 164 -15.33 6.39 4.84
N ARG A 165 -16.51 6.53 4.24
CA ARG A 165 -16.77 7.56 3.22
C ARG A 165 -16.57 8.97 3.77
N ALA A 166 -17.08 9.26 4.97
CA ALA A 166 -16.87 10.55 5.63
C ALA A 166 -15.40 10.79 5.97
N CYS A 167 -14.67 9.74 6.36
CA CYS A 167 -13.23 9.83 6.64
C CYS A 167 -12.43 10.29 5.41
N PHE A 168 -12.70 9.70 4.23
CA PHE A 168 -11.97 10.00 2.98
C PHE A 168 -12.58 11.16 2.18
N GLY A 169 -13.85 11.48 2.36
CA GLY A 169 -14.60 12.57 1.70
C GLY A 169 -14.21 13.98 2.13
N THR A 170 -13.00 14.19 2.65
CA THR A 170 -12.57 15.46 3.23
C THR A 170 -11.94 16.39 2.17
N PRO A 171 -11.94 17.72 2.40
CA PRO A 171 -11.22 18.66 1.56
C PRO A 171 -9.74 18.32 1.40
N LEU A 172 -9.08 17.84 2.46
CA LEU A 172 -7.66 17.45 2.43
C LEU A 172 -7.34 16.39 1.36
N VAL A 173 -8.21 15.38 1.21
CA VAL A 173 -8.05 14.34 0.19
C VAL A 173 -8.29 14.90 -1.21
N LYS A 174 -9.27 15.79 -1.35
CA LYS A 174 -9.56 16.48 -2.63
C LYS A 174 -8.37 17.36 -3.04
N ASP A 175 -7.83 18.16 -2.11
CA ASP A 175 -6.69 19.06 -2.34
C ASP A 175 -5.42 18.27 -2.73
N ALA A 176 -5.17 17.14 -2.06
CA ALA A 176 -4.08 16.23 -2.42
C ALA A 176 -4.23 15.69 -3.86
N LEU A 177 -5.43 15.28 -4.27
CA LEU A 177 -5.71 14.82 -5.64
C LEU A 177 -5.52 15.94 -6.67
N VAL A 178 -5.99 17.16 -6.36
CA VAL A 178 -5.82 18.34 -7.22
C VAL A 178 -4.35 18.71 -7.38
N ALA A 179 -3.56 18.68 -6.29
CA ALA A 179 -2.13 18.97 -6.33
C ALA A 179 -1.36 18.01 -7.26
N MET A 180 -1.77 16.74 -7.28
CA MET A 180 -1.17 15.69 -8.10
C MET A 180 -1.66 15.66 -9.56
N GLN A 181 -2.77 16.32 -9.88
CA GLN A 181 -3.43 16.23 -11.21
C GLN A 181 -2.46 16.49 -12.37
N ARG A 182 -1.51 17.43 -12.19
CA ARG A 182 -0.48 17.76 -13.19
C ARG A 182 0.42 16.58 -13.59
N TYR A 183 0.53 15.55 -12.75
CA TYR A 183 1.34 14.36 -12.99
C TYR A 183 0.53 13.19 -13.58
N ALA A 184 -0.80 13.32 -13.70
CA ALA A 184 -1.67 12.32 -14.34
C ALA A 184 -1.55 12.37 -15.88
N THR A 185 -0.38 12.01 -16.41
CA THR A 185 -0.06 12.11 -17.84
C THR A 185 -0.51 10.90 -18.67
N THR A 186 -1.02 9.84 -18.02
CA THR A 186 -1.51 8.63 -18.68
C THR A 186 -3.03 8.51 -18.57
N VAL A 187 -3.66 7.88 -19.56
CA VAL A 187 -5.11 7.62 -19.56
C VAL A 187 -5.54 6.90 -18.28
N ALA A 188 -4.81 5.86 -17.87
CA ALA A 188 -5.12 5.10 -16.66
C ALA A 188 -5.07 5.96 -15.38
N ALA A 189 -4.11 6.89 -15.28
CA ALA A 189 -4.04 7.81 -14.15
C ALA A 189 -5.23 8.78 -14.13
N VAL A 190 -5.58 9.35 -15.29
CA VAL A 190 -6.73 10.26 -15.43
C VAL A 190 -8.05 9.55 -15.09
N GLU A 191 -8.24 8.33 -15.58
CA GLU A 191 -9.43 7.52 -15.27
C GLU A 191 -9.51 7.18 -13.78
N ALA A 192 -8.39 6.81 -13.15
CA ALA A 192 -8.35 6.52 -11.72
C ALA A 192 -8.70 7.77 -10.89
N VAL A 193 -8.14 8.93 -11.22
CA VAL A 193 -8.46 10.21 -10.56
C VAL A 193 -9.92 10.57 -10.76
N SER A 194 -10.44 10.50 -11.99
CA SER A 194 -11.84 10.80 -12.31
C SER A 194 -12.82 9.93 -11.53
N ARG A 195 -12.57 8.62 -11.46
CA ARG A 195 -13.35 7.69 -10.62
C ARG A 195 -13.29 8.05 -9.14
N THR A 196 -12.13 8.46 -8.65
CA THR A 196 -11.97 8.83 -7.24
C THR A 196 -12.73 10.12 -6.93
N VAL A 197 -12.63 11.12 -7.81
CA VAL A 197 -13.34 12.40 -7.67
C VAL A 197 -14.85 12.19 -7.72
N SER A 198 -15.37 11.33 -8.59
CA SER A 198 -16.81 11.04 -8.62
C SER A 198 -17.29 10.42 -7.31
N LEU A 199 -16.53 9.49 -6.72
CA LEU A 199 -16.84 8.92 -5.41
C LEU A 199 -16.78 9.96 -4.27
N LEU A 200 -15.88 10.94 -4.35
CA LEU A 200 -15.77 12.04 -3.37
C LEU A 200 -16.86 13.11 -3.56
N GLY A 201 -17.39 13.26 -4.77
CA GLY A 201 -18.46 14.20 -5.12
C GLY A 201 -19.85 13.71 -4.72
N VAL A 202 -20.08 12.39 -4.73
CA VAL A 202 -21.37 11.78 -4.32
C VAL A 202 -21.64 11.91 -2.80
N ASN A 203 -20.63 12.27 -1.99
CA ASN A 203 -20.75 12.39 -0.53
C ASN A 203 -20.77 13.86 -0.05
N ALA A 204 -20.97 14.84 -0.94
CA ALA A 204 -21.17 16.25 -0.60
C ALA A 204 -22.65 16.61 -0.69
#